data_AF-A0A9E3B4D3-F1
#
_entry.id   AF-A0A9E3B4D3-F1
#
_cell.length_a   1.000
_cell.length_b   1.000
_cell.length_c   1.000
_cell.angle_alpha   90.00
_cell.angle_beta   90.00
_cell.angle_gamma   90.00
#
_symmetry.space_group_name_H-M   'P 1'
#
loop_
_entity.id
_entity.type
_entity.pdbx_description
1 polymer ?
#
loop_
_entity_poly.entity_id
_entity_poly.type
_entity_poly.pdbx_seq_one_letter_code
_entity_poly.pdbx_strand_id
1 'polypeptide(L)'
;MQLPDALKEDALHLRNSLLDYRMRNLGAVIVDASRAVEGIAPRLNQMALPLLSLMDDATDREEFTALLREASAALDAERESDPESRILAALERLESKGAPSIPLHAIAREASADGQGGALYAREAGRYLRDGGIVLHKSHGSIVVQNRQYIDKVA
;
A
#
# COMPACT_ATOMS: atom_id res chain seq x y z
N MET A 1 -41.13 -9.84 8.78
CA MET A 1 -41.26 -8.70 9.71
C MET A 1 -41.48 -7.46 8.86
N GLN A 2 -42.69 -6.89 8.81
CA GLN A 2 -42.95 -5.64 8.08
C GLN A 2 -42.70 -4.48 9.05
N LEU A 3 -41.87 -3.52 8.64
CA LEU A 3 -41.68 -2.29 9.41
C LEU A 3 -42.99 -1.46 9.37
N PRO A 4 -43.42 -0.89 10.51
CA PRO A 4 -44.53 0.06 10.55
C PRO A 4 -44.33 1.20 9.56
N ASP A 5 -45.41 1.63 8.88
CA ASP A 5 -45.33 2.68 7.86
C ASP A 5 -44.85 4.04 8.43
N ALA A 6 -45.13 4.31 9.71
CA ALA A 6 -44.62 5.49 10.41
C ALA A 6 -43.08 5.58 10.39
N LEU A 7 -42.36 4.46 10.53
CA LEU A 7 -40.89 4.47 10.46
C LEU A 7 -40.38 4.80 9.04
N LYS A 8 -41.17 4.49 8.01
CA LYS A 8 -40.81 4.85 6.63
C LYS A 8 -40.98 6.35 6.40
N GLU A 9 -42.02 6.94 6.97
CA GLU A 9 -42.26 8.39 6.94
C GLU A 9 -41.16 9.15 7.70
N ASP A 10 -40.80 8.69 8.89
CA ASP A 10 -39.72 9.28 9.68
C ASP A 10 -38.37 9.18 8.96
N ALA A 11 -38.07 8.01 8.38
CA ALA A 11 -36.86 7.82 7.58
C ALA A 11 -36.83 8.71 6.34
N LEU A 12 -37.97 8.90 5.67
CA LEU A 12 -38.10 9.80 4.52
C LEU A 12 -37.85 11.25 4.93
N HIS A 13 -38.43 11.69 6.05
CA HIS A 13 -38.22 13.02 6.60
C HIS A 13 -36.74 13.25 6.97
N LEU A 14 -36.14 12.33 7.72
CA LEU A 14 -34.73 12.42 8.10
C LEU A 14 -33.83 12.47 6.86
N ARG A 15 -34.08 11.61 5.87
CA ARG A 15 -33.33 11.59 4.60
C ARG A 15 -33.40 12.93 3.89
N ASN A 16 -34.60 13.50 3.76
CA ASN A 16 -34.80 14.76 3.05
C ASN A 16 -34.11 15.93 3.79
N SER A 17 -34.17 15.96 5.12
CA SER A 17 -33.47 16.95 5.94
C SER A 17 -31.95 16.83 5.81
N LEU A 18 -31.41 15.61 5.82
CA LEU A 18 -29.97 15.38 5.62
C LEU A 18 -29.54 15.75 4.19
N LEU A 19 -30.36 15.49 3.18
CA LEU A 19 -30.08 15.88 1.80
C LEU A 19 -30.09 17.40 1.63
N ASP A 20 -31.10 18.08 2.15
CA ASP A 20 -31.18 19.55 2.14
C ASP A 20 -29.97 20.18 2.85
N TYR A 21 -29.60 19.67 4.02
CA TYR A 21 -28.36 20.08 4.70
C TYR A 21 -27.11 19.85 3.83
N ARG A 22 -26.96 18.67 3.22
CA ARG A 22 -25.81 18.36 2.35
C ARG A 22 -25.77 19.26 1.12
N MET A 23 -26.90 19.63 0.53
CA MET A 23 -26.97 20.53 -0.61
C MET A 23 -26.59 21.96 -0.22
N ARG A 24 -27.07 22.45 0.93
CA ARG A 24 -26.74 23.79 1.44
C ARG A 24 -25.26 23.94 1.81
N ASN A 25 -24.65 22.86 2.27
CA ASN A 25 -23.24 22.83 2.68
C ASN A 25 -22.34 22.19 1.62
N LEU A 26 -22.85 21.97 0.41
CA LEU A 26 -22.08 21.40 -0.69
C LEU A 26 -20.96 22.38 -1.06
N GLY A 27 -19.71 21.98 -0.86
CA GLY A 27 -18.54 22.83 -1.10
C GLY A 27 -18.17 23.77 0.05
N ALA A 28 -18.89 23.75 1.17
CA ALA A 28 -18.48 24.47 2.39
C ALA A 28 -17.27 23.80 3.06
N VAL A 29 -17.15 22.47 2.93
CA VAL A 29 -15.98 21.69 3.35
C VAL A 29 -15.09 21.45 2.14
N ILE A 30 -13.99 22.19 2.08
CA ILE A 30 -12.97 22.04 1.04
C ILE A 30 -11.81 21.27 1.64
N VAL A 31 -11.32 20.28 0.90
CA VAL A 31 -10.12 19.54 1.29
C VAL A 31 -8.92 20.47 1.14
N ASP A 32 -8.24 20.74 2.25
CA ASP A 32 -7.06 21.59 2.30
C ASP A 32 -5.82 20.71 2.05
N ALA A 33 -5.35 20.73 0.80
CA ALA A 33 -4.18 19.96 0.38
C ALA A 33 -2.89 20.36 1.11
N SER A 34 -2.83 21.56 1.69
CA SER A 34 -1.66 21.99 2.48
C SER A 34 -1.53 21.23 3.81
N ARG A 35 -2.59 20.54 4.26
CA ARG A 35 -2.61 19.75 5.48
C ARG A 35 -2.16 18.30 5.29
N ALA A 36 -1.65 17.94 4.11
CA ALA A 36 -1.10 16.62 3.88
C ALA A 36 0.11 16.37 4.79
N VAL A 37 0.22 15.14 5.30
CA VAL A 37 1.31 14.76 6.20
C VAL A 37 2.48 14.25 5.38
N GLU A 38 3.64 14.88 5.52
CA GLU A 38 4.87 14.38 4.89
C GLU A 38 5.37 13.09 5.56
N GLY A 39 5.91 12.18 4.75
CA GLY A 39 6.56 10.95 5.21
C GLY A 39 5.63 9.76 5.47
N ILE A 40 4.35 9.84 5.13
CA ILE A 40 3.42 8.70 5.20
C ILE A 40 2.96 8.24 3.81
N ALA A 41 2.48 6.99 3.73
CA ALA A 41 2.02 6.41 2.48
C ALA A 41 0.93 7.28 1.79
N PRO A 42 0.99 7.48 0.45
CA PRO A 42 0.04 8.34 -0.26
C PRO A 42 -1.43 7.97 -0.04
N ARG A 43 -1.71 6.67 0.05
CA ARG A 43 -3.07 6.17 0.30
C ARG A 43 -3.58 6.54 1.69
N LEU A 44 -2.72 6.52 2.71
CA LEU A 44 -3.08 6.92 4.06
C LEU A 44 -3.37 8.43 4.12
N ASN A 45 -2.54 9.23 3.46
CA ASN A 45 -2.78 10.67 3.27
C ASN A 45 -4.14 10.95 2.63
N GLN A 46 -4.48 10.27 1.53
CA GLN A 46 -5.77 10.44 0.85
C GLN A 46 -6.97 10.20 1.78
N MET A 47 -6.87 9.23 2.69
CA MET A 47 -7.93 8.91 3.64
C MET A 47 -8.00 9.90 4.80
N ALA A 48 -6.85 10.39 5.27
CA ALA A 48 -6.75 11.28 6.42
C ALA A 48 -7.00 12.76 6.07
N LEU A 49 -6.72 13.18 4.85
CA LEU A 49 -6.77 14.58 4.43
C LEU A 49 -8.14 15.25 4.67
N PRO A 50 -9.30 14.59 4.42
CA PRO A 50 -10.60 15.17 4.75
C PRO A 50 -10.77 15.45 6.25
N LEU A 51 -10.28 14.55 7.12
CA LEU A 51 -10.35 14.75 8.58
C LEU A 51 -9.44 15.89 9.02
N LEU A 52 -8.20 15.90 8.51
CA LEU A 52 -7.25 16.98 8.76
C LEU A 52 -7.77 18.35 8.30
N SER A 53 -8.57 18.38 7.23
CA SER A 53 -9.21 19.59 6.71
C SER A 53 -10.37 20.11 7.59
N LEU A 54 -10.96 19.24 8.42
CA LEU A 54 -12.02 19.60 9.36
C LEU A 54 -11.49 20.03 10.74
N MET A 55 -10.22 19.74 11.05
CA MET A 55 -9.60 20.09 12.32
C MET A 55 -9.06 21.52 12.28
N ASP A 56 -9.75 22.43 12.96
CA ASP A 56 -9.34 23.84 13.05
C ASP A 56 -8.23 24.06 14.09
N ASP A 57 -8.27 23.31 15.20
CA ASP A 57 -7.25 23.39 16.25
C ASP A 57 -5.92 22.77 15.79
N ALA A 58 -4.83 23.51 15.98
CA ALA A 58 -3.52 23.07 15.55
C ALA A 58 -2.96 21.92 16.41
N THR A 59 -3.32 21.88 17.70
CA THR A 59 -2.89 20.85 18.66
C THR A 59 -3.53 19.52 18.31
N ASP A 60 -4.86 19.50 18.14
CA ASP A 60 -5.60 18.29 17.75
C ASP A 60 -5.09 17.72 16.42
N ARG A 61 -4.76 18.62 15.48
CA ARG A 61 -4.20 18.23 14.18
C ARG A 61 -2.81 17.63 14.31
N GLU A 62 -1.96 18.17 15.20
CA GLU A 62 -0.61 17.65 15.42
C GLU A 62 -0.64 16.30 16.14
N GLU A 63 -1.51 16.13 17.14
CA GLU A 63 -1.74 14.84 17.80
C GLU A 63 -2.22 13.78 16.80
N PHE A 64 -3.19 14.10 15.95
CA PHE A 64 -3.67 13.19 14.92
C PHE A 64 -2.59 12.88 13.88
N THR A 65 -1.77 13.86 13.52
CA THR A 65 -0.62 13.67 12.62
C THR A 65 0.41 12.71 13.21
N ALA A 66 0.68 12.81 14.52
CA ALA A 66 1.57 11.87 15.21
C ALA A 66 1.03 10.43 15.16
N LEU A 67 -0.26 10.24 15.43
CA LEU A 67 -0.92 8.94 15.33
C LEU A 67 -0.84 8.35 13.91
N LEU A 68 -1.03 9.17 12.88
CA LEU A 68 -0.92 8.72 11.49
C LEU A 68 0.50 8.26 11.14
N ARG A 69 1.53 8.94 11.65
CA ARG A 69 2.93 8.56 11.44
C ARG A 69 3.25 7.23 12.11
N GLU A 70 2.80 7.05 13.35
CA GLU A 70 2.96 5.78 14.08
C GLU A 70 2.26 4.63 13.34
N ALA A 71 1.01 4.83 12.91
CA ALA A 71 0.27 3.85 12.14
C ALA A 71 0.95 3.52 10.80
N SER A 72 1.50 4.52 10.10
CA SER A 72 2.27 4.29 8.87
C SER A 72 3.50 3.44 9.15
N ALA A 73 4.28 3.77 10.18
CA ALA A 73 5.48 3.03 10.55
C ALA A 73 5.16 1.57 10.91
N ALA A 74 4.05 1.32 11.61
CA ALA A 74 3.59 -0.03 11.93
C ALA A 74 3.21 -0.82 10.66
N LEU A 75 2.49 -0.22 9.73
CA LEU A 75 2.13 -0.84 8.44
C LEU A 75 3.37 -1.11 7.58
N ASP A 76 4.35 -0.22 7.59
CA ASP A 76 5.58 -0.40 6.83
C ASP A 76 6.44 -1.52 7.45
N ALA A 77 6.51 -1.61 8.78
CA ALA A 77 7.15 -2.75 9.46
C ALA A 77 6.44 -4.09 9.16
N GLU A 78 5.11 -4.09 9.07
CA GLU A 78 4.35 -5.29 8.67
C GLU A 78 4.65 -5.68 7.22
N ARG A 79 4.71 -4.71 6.30
CA ARG A 79 5.11 -4.94 4.90
C ARG A 79 6.55 -5.41 4.76
N GLU A 80 7.48 -4.92 5.56
CA GLU A 80 8.87 -5.43 5.56
C GLU A 80 8.92 -6.91 5.95
N SER A 81 7.99 -7.38 6.79
CA SER A 81 7.89 -8.79 7.16
C SER A 81 7.19 -9.68 6.14
N ASP A 82 6.45 -9.08 5.19
CA ASP A 82 5.68 -9.78 4.17
C ASP A 82 6.61 -10.53 3.19
N PRO A 83 6.41 -11.85 2.96
CA PRO A 83 7.21 -12.64 2.04
C PRO A 83 7.34 -12.08 0.63
N GLU A 84 6.24 -11.55 0.07
CA GLU A 84 6.24 -11.00 -1.29
C GLU A 84 7.12 -9.76 -1.39
N SER A 85 6.93 -8.83 -0.45
CA SER A 85 7.72 -7.60 -0.32
C SER A 85 9.21 -7.88 -0.19
N ARG A 86 9.58 -8.88 0.64
CA ARG A 86 10.98 -9.32 0.82
C ARG A 86 11.58 -9.90 -0.44
N ILE A 87 10.81 -10.68 -1.21
CA ILE A 87 11.26 -11.25 -2.48
C ILE A 87 11.50 -10.16 -3.53
N LEU A 88 10.62 -9.16 -3.60
CA LEU A 88 10.76 -8.04 -4.53
C LEU A 88 11.98 -7.17 -4.17
N ALA A 89 12.15 -6.84 -2.89
CA ALA A 89 13.31 -6.09 -2.42
C ALA A 89 14.63 -6.84 -2.67
N ALA A 90 14.64 -8.16 -2.46
CA ALA A 90 15.79 -9.01 -2.76
C ALA A 90 16.11 -9.04 -4.27
N LEU A 91 15.09 -9.08 -5.13
CA LEU A 91 15.27 -8.99 -6.57
C LEU A 91 15.90 -7.64 -6.97
N GLU A 92 15.39 -6.52 -6.48
CA GLU A 92 15.93 -5.18 -6.76
C GLU A 92 17.41 -5.05 -6.32
N ARG A 93 17.75 -5.55 -5.13
CA ARG A 93 19.14 -5.61 -4.64
C ARG A 93 20.04 -6.48 -5.52
N LEU A 94 19.52 -7.55 -6.11
CA LEU A 94 20.29 -8.41 -7.02
C LEU A 94 20.38 -7.82 -8.42
N GLU A 95 19.37 -7.08 -8.88
CA GLU A 95 19.39 -6.35 -10.16
C GLU A 95 20.43 -5.23 -10.13
N SER A 96 20.52 -4.48 -9.03
CA SER A 96 21.51 -3.40 -8.86
C SER A 96 22.96 -3.90 -8.83
N LYS A 97 23.19 -5.18 -8.52
CA LYS A 97 24.51 -5.84 -8.63
C LYS A 97 24.90 -6.16 -10.09
N GLY A 98 23.99 -5.97 -11.05
CA GLY A 98 24.31 -6.01 -12.49
C GLY A 98 24.54 -7.40 -13.09
N ALA A 99 24.04 -8.47 -12.48
CA ALA A 99 24.08 -9.78 -13.13
C ALA A 99 23.06 -9.83 -14.29
N PRO A 100 23.38 -10.39 -15.47
CA PRO A 100 22.45 -10.43 -16.62
C PRO A 100 21.22 -11.30 -16.34
N SER A 101 21.35 -12.28 -15.45
CA SER A 101 20.30 -13.22 -15.09
C SER A 101 20.43 -13.57 -13.60
N ILE A 102 19.30 -13.57 -12.89
CA ILE A 102 19.25 -13.75 -11.45
C ILE A 102 18.50 -15.05 -11.14
N PRO A 103 19.14 -16.06 -10.56
CA PRO A 103 18.49 -17.33 -10.28
C PRO A 103 17.57 -17.26 -9.05
N LEU A 104 16.44 -17.98 -9.08
CA LEU A 104 15.43 -17.94 -8.01
C LEU A 104 15.99 -18.29 -6.62
N HIS A 105 16.95 -19.22 -6.55
CA HIS A 105 17.56 -19.60 -5.27
C HIS A 105 18.40 -18.47 -4.67
N ALA A 106 19.01 -17.61 -5.50
CA ALA A 106 19.74 -16.44 -5.02
C ALA A 106 18.77 -15.39 -4.47
N ILE A 107 17.63 -15.17 -5.14
CA ILE A 107 16.57 -14.26 -4.68
C ILE A 107 16.03 -14.75 -3.33
N ALA A 108 15.67 -16.03 -3.23
CA ALA A 108 15.15 -16.61 -1.99
C ALA A 108 16.16 -16.53 -0.84
N ARG A 109 17.45 -16.77 -1.12
CA ARG A 109 18.52 -16.64 -0.12
C ARG A 109 18.70 -15.20 0.33
N GLU A 110 18.72 -14.24 -0.60
CA GLU A 110 18.85 -12.81 -0.30
C GLU A 110 17.64 -12.31 0.50
N ALA A 111 16.42 -12.73 0.15
CA ALA A 111 15.20 -12.39 0.89
C ALA A 111 15.18 -13.00 2.30
N SER A 112 15.84 -14.15 2.49
CA SER A 112 15.97 -14.81 3.80
C SER A 112 17.11 -14.26 4.67
N ALA A 113 18.00 -13.45 4.11
CA ALA A 113 19.23 -13.03 4.79
C ALA A 113 18.97 -12.15 6.02
N ASP A 114 17.93 -11.32 5.95
CA ASP A 114 17.59 -10.33 6.98
C ASP A 114 16.85 -10.96 8.19
N GLY A 115 16.48 -12.25 8.13
CA GLY A 115 15.87 -13.02 9.23
C GLY A 115 14.45 -12.61 9.63
N GLN A 116 13.99 -11.42 9.23
CA GLN A 116 12.63 -10.93 9.42
C GLN A 116 11.65 -11.82 8.66
N GLY A 117 10.74 -12.54 9.35
CA GLY A 117 9.68 -13.33 8.68
C GLY A 117 10.09 -14.73 8.20
N GLY A 118 11.23 -15.28 8.65
CA GLY A 118 11.61 -16.68 8.41
C GLY A 118 12.22 -16.97 7.04
N ALA A 119 12.62 -18.23 6.83
CA ALA A 119 13.29 -18.67 5.61
C ALA A 119 12.30 -18.80 4.43
N LEU A 120 12.65 -18.21 3.30
CA LEU A 120 11.92 -18.28 2.04
C LEU A 120 12.66 -19.20 1.06
N TYR A 121 11.90 -19.99 0.32
CA TYR A 121 12.45 -20.96 -0.63
C TYR A 121 12.24 -20.53 -2.09
N ALA A 122 13.06 -21.08 -2.99
CA ALA A 122 13.00 -20.76 -4.42
C ALA A 122 11.61 -20.99 -5.05
N ARG A 123 10.84 -21.96 -4.53
CA ARG A 123 9.46 -22.22 -4.98
C ARG A 123 8.52 -21.07 -4.64
N GLU A 124 8.66 -20.50 -3.45
CA GLU A 124 7.86 -19.37 -2.98
C GLU A 124 8.25 -18.11 -3.74
N ALA A 125 9.56 -17.85 -3.90
CA ALA A 125 10.07 -16.78 -4.76
C ALA A 125 9.47 -16.86 -6.17
N GLY A 126 9.49 -18.04 -6.78
CA GLY A 126 8.88 -18.22 -8.10
C GLY A 126 7.37 -18.04 -8.13
N ARG A 127 6.64 -18.31 -7.04
CA ARG A 127 5.20 -18.06 -6.95
C ARG A 127 4.93 -16.55 -6.88
N TYR A 128 5.51 -15.86 -5.89
CA TYR A 128 5.28 -14.42 -5.68
C TYR A 128 5.70 -13.59 -6.89
N LEU A 129 6.83 -13.92 -7.53
CA LEU A 129 7.26 -13.23 -8.75
C LEU A 129 6.26 -13.41 -9.91
N ARG A 130 5.64 -14.58 -10.06
CA ARG A 130 4.61 -14.81 -11.09
C ARG A 130 3.31 -14.09 -10.76
N ASP A 131 2.90 -14.11 -9.50
CA ASP A 131 1.70 -13.42 -9.03
C ASP A 131 1.85 -11.89 -9.26
N GLY A 132 3.07 -11.36 -9.09
CA GLY A 132 3.44 -9.98 -9.42
C GLY A 132 3.72 -9.69 -10.90
N GLY A 133 3.49 -10.65 -11.80
CA GLY A 133 3.63 -10.46 -13.26
C GLY A 133 5.05 -10.48 -13.81
N ILE A 134 6.04 -10.91 -13.04
CA ILE A 134 7.44 -11.03 -13.47
C ILE A 134 7.64 -12.33 -14.24
N VAL A 135 8.19 -12.21 -15.46
CA VAL A 135 8.41 -13.35 -16.35
C VAL A 135 9.65 -14.13 -15.91
N LEU A 136 9.49 -15.45 -15.76
CA LEU A 136 10.55 -16.37 -15.38
C LEU A 136 11.04 -17.15 -16.61
N HIS A 137 12.35 -17.30 -16.73
CA HIS A 137 12.99 -18.02 -17.83
C HIS A 137 13.73 -19.26 -17.31
N LYS A 138 13.87 -20.29 -18.14
CA LYS A 138 14.74 -21.42 -17.86
C LYS A 138 16.09 -21.17 -18.51
N SER A 139 17.18 -21.20 -17.74
CA SER A 139 18.55 -21.05 -18.22
C SER A 139 19.46 -22.09 -17.56
N HIS A 140 20.19 -22.86 -18.36
CA HIS A 140 21.19 -23.84 -17.91
C HIS A 140 20.71 -24.76 -16.75
N GLY A 141 19.47 -25.24 -16.83
CA GLY A 141 18.88 -26.13 -15.81
C GLY A 141 18.32 -25.43 -14.56
N SER A 142 18.42 -24.11 -14.47
CA SER A 142 17.87 -23.28 -13.38
C SER A 142 16.77 -22.34 -13.88
N ILE A 143 15.87 -21.91 -12.97
CA ILE A 143 14.87 -20.88 -13.26
C ILE A 143 15.43 -19.53 -12.82
N VAL A 144 15.33 -18.54 -13.71
CA VAL A 144 15.97 -17.23 -13.57
C VAL A 144 15.02 -16.10 -13.94
N VAL A 145 15.25 -14.93 -13.37
CA VAL A 145 14.70 -13.64 -13.80
C VAL A 145 15.75 -12.95 -14.67
N GLN A 146 15.38 -12.45 -15.84
CA GLN A 146 16.28 -11.65 -16.66
C GLN A 146 16.40 -10.25 -16.05
N ASN A 147 17.62 -9.73 -15.94
CA ASN A 147 17.81 -8.42 -15.35
C ASN A 147 17.32 -7.33 -16.31
N ARG A 148 16.36 -6.53 -15.83
CA ARG A 148 15.72 -5.48 -16.62
C ARG A 148 16.72 -4.45 -17.15
N GLN A 149 17.76 -4.14 -16.37
CA GLN A 149 18.83 -3.21 -16.75
C GLN A 149 19.69 -3.69 -17.95
N TYR A 150 19.66 -4.98 -18.25
CA TYR A 150 20.33 -5.56 -19.41
C TYR A 150 19.43 -5.67 -20.64
N ILE A 151 18.12 -5.85 -20.45
CA ILE A 151 17.16 -5.92 -21.55
C ILE A 151 17.10 -4.57 -22.29
N ASP A 152 17.07 -3.46 -21.55
CA ASP A 152 16.96 -2.11 -22.13
C ASP A 152 18.25 -1.61 -22.82
N LYS A 153 19.39 -2.28 -22.62
CA LYS A 153 20.67 -1.93 -23.28
C LYS A 153 20.90 -2.67 -24.60
N VAL A 154 20.08 -3.67 -24.91
CA VAL A 154 20.23 -4.54 -26.09
C VAL A 154 19.12 -4.28 -27.14
N ALA A 155 18.12 -3.47 -26.79
CA ALA A 155 17.11 -2.94 -27.71
C ALA A 155 17.53 -1.57 -28.26
#